data_AF-A0A098MD38-F1
#
_entry.id   AF-A0A098MD38-F1
#
_cell.length_a   1.000
_cell.length_b   1.000
_cell.length_c   1.000
_cell.angle_alpha   90.00
_cell.angle_beta   90.00
_cell.angle_gamma   90.00
#
_symmetry.space_group_name_H-M   'P 1'
#
loop_
_entity.id
_entity.type
_entity.pdbx_description
1 polymer ?
#
loop_
_entity_poly.entity_id
_entity_poly.type
_entity_poly.pdbx_seq_one_letter_code
_entity_poly.pdbx_strand_id
1 'polypeptide(L)'
;MTQQEQQEQQESKLFFSRHLLEWYHQQKRDLPWRRHRNPYYIWVSEIMLQQTRVDTVIPYFHRFIERFPTVEALADAPEEDVLKCWEGLGYYSRARNLQHAARQVKEQYGGNVPNDRDAVFSLKGVGPYTAGAILSIAFNRPEPAVDGNVMRVLSRYFLMEDDIAKGPTRIKMERLAAELIPEGSASHFNQALMELGALVCTPKSPRCLTCPVMEHCAGRLAGCETSLPVKTKAKPPRPEERLAALIEGRGAHAGRVLIRQRPMSGLLARMWELPHWPAPPAEGAAPGARLADAAAQDRLRRSLVKAGISARPSEHWMAAEHTFSHIIWTLQVYRCREEEGLPLPMPLAAEGLAVYRAEAAAAVTAYSLEGASANGAGTASSDIGEAGMTPSRGADLESVLLTDSIVPLEVEVFADGTENPEDMGAVRWINREDMARYAFPNVFLKLLNSYFDVQEGRKE
;
A
#
# COMPACT_ATOMS: atom_id res chain seq x y z
N MET A 1 -39.29 2.18 -21.20
CA MET A 1 -39.77 3.40 -20.53
C MET A 1 -40.76 4.08 -21.44
N THR A 2 -41.88 4.54 -20.90
CA THR A 2 -42.85 5.36 -21.65
C THR A 2 -42.23 6.74 -21.94
N GLN A 3 -42.79 7.49 -22.89
CA GLN A 3 -42.33 8.86 -23.17
C GLN A 3 -42.46 9.76 -21.93
N GLN A 4 -43.50 9.54 -21.13
CA GLN A 4 -43.74 10.27 -19.88
C GLN A 4 -42.64 9.99 -18.84
N GLU A 5 -42.27 8.71 -18.63
CA GLU A 5 -41.19 8.33 -17.71
C GLU A 5 -39.83 8.93 -18.11
N GLN A 6 -39.56 9.02 -19.43
CA GLN A 6 -38.34 9.64 -19.94
C GLN A 6 -38.32 11.16 -19.67
N GLN A 7 -39.46 11.81 -19.82
CA GLN A 7 -39.60 13.24 -19.54
C GLN A 7 -39.43 13.54 -18.05
N GLU A 8 -40.10 12.78 -17.16
CA GLU A 8 -39.96 12.92 -15.70
C GLU A 8 -38.52 12.67 -15.24
N GLN A 9 -37.84 11.69 -15.85
CA GLN A 9 -36.43 11.43 -15.56
C GLN A 9 -35.54 12.61 -16.00
N GLN A 10 -35.80 13.20 -17.16
CA GLN A 10 -35.04 14.34 -17.64
C GLN A 10 -35.25 15.58 -16.76
N GLU A 11 -36.49 15.85 -16.35
CA GLU A 11 -36.82 16.94 -15.42
C GLU A 11 -36.13 16.73 -14.06
N SER A 12 -36.10 15.50 -13.56
CA SER A 12 -35.38 15.15 -12.33
C SER A 12 -33.87 15.38 -12.43
N LYS A 13 -33.24 15.07 -13.58
CA LYS A 13 -31.82 15.34 -13.84
C LYS A 13 -31.53 16.85 -13.86
N LEU A 14 -32.34 17.63 -14.56
CA LEU A 14 -32.20 19.08 -14.64
C LEU A 14 -32.39 19.75 -13.27
N PHE A 15 -33.40 19.30 -12.51
CA PHE A 15 -33.64 19.74 -11.14
C PHE A 15 -32.42 19.49 -10.26
N PHE A 16 -31.85 18.27 -10.32
CA PHE A 16 -30.70 17.87 -9.54
C PHE A 16 -29.52 18.82 -9.78
N SER A 17 -29.12 18.97 -11.05
CA SER A 17 -27.91 19.71 -11.38
C SER A 17 -28.01 21.20 -11.07
N ARG A 18 -29.18 21.80 -11.29
CA ARG A 18 -29.43 23.21 -10.98
C ARG A 18 -29.33 23.49 -9.48
N HIS A 19 -30.13 22.80 -8.66
CA HIS A 19 -30.17 23.08 -7.22
C HIS A 19 -28.88 22.66 -6.49
N LEU A 20 -28.20 21.63 -6.98
CA LEU A 20 -26.90 21.25 -6.46
C LEU A 20 -25.85 22.37 -6.65
N LEU A 21 -25.81 22.98 -7.84
CA LEU A 21 -24.90 24.08 -8.12
C LEU A 21 -25.26 25.34 -7.33
N GLU A 22 -26.54 25.73 -7.29
CA GLU A 22 -27.03 26.87 -6.49
C GLU A 22 -26.61 26.74 -5.02
N TRP A 23 -26.80 25.55 -4.43
CA TRP A 23 -26.35 25.26 -3.07
C TRP A 23 -24.84 25.35 -2.91
N TYR A 24 -24.07 24.76 -3.84
CA TYR A 24 -22.61 24.76 -3.75
C TYR A 24 -22.02 26.16 -3.81
N HIS A 25 -22.58 27.05 -4.62
CA HIS A 25 -22.15 28.45 -4.67
C HIS A 25 -22.27 29.18 -3.33
N GLN A 26 -23.26 28.80 -2.52
CA GLN A 26 -23.51 29.39 -1.20
C GLN A 26 -22.76 28.67 -0.06
N GLN A 27 -22.53 27.36 -0.19
CA GLN A 27 -22.13 26.50 0.93
C GLN A 27 -20.76 25.85 0.78
N LYS A 28 -20.05 26.03 -0.35
CA LYS A 28 -18.73 25.42 -0.56
C LYS A 28 -17.77 25.82 0.55
N ARG A 29 -17.08 24.83 1.14
CA ARG A 29 -16.02 25.09 2.10
C ARG A 29 -14.84 25.76 1.41
N ASP A 30 -14.25 26.72 2.11
CA ASP A 30 -12.97 27.30 1.77
C ASP A 30 -11.85 26.33 2.15
N LEU A 31 -11.24 25.72 1.14
CA LEU A 31 -10.19 24.70 1.30
C LEU A 31 -8.93 25.16 0.59
N PRO A 32 -7.72 24.86 1.11
CA PRO A 32 -6.46 25.36 0.55
C PRO A 32 -6.35 25.15 -0.97
N TRP A 33 -6.59 23.93 -1.44
CA TRP A 33 -6.52 23.59 -2.87
C TRP A 33 -7.61 24.25 -3.73
N ARG A 34 -8.75 24.66 -3.16
CA ARG A 34 -9.82 25.38 -3.88
C ARG A 34 -9.52 26.86 -4.10
N ARG A 35 -8.53 27.42 -3.39
CA ARG A 35 -8.06 28.79 -3.59
C ARG A 35 -7.15 28.93 -4.81
N HIS A 36 -6.73 27.81 -5.38
CA HIS A 36 -5.84 27.76 -6.54
C HIS A 36 -6.55 27.18 -7.76
N ARG A 37 -6.15 27.64 -8.94
CA ARG A 37 -6.49 27.02 -10.23
C ARG A 37 -5.34 26.19 -10.82
N ASN A 38 -4.27 25.99 -10.04
CA ASN A 38 -3.10 25.25 -10.47
C ASN A 38 -3.43 23.75 -10.60
N PRO A 39 -3.35 23.16 -11.81
CA PRO A 39 -3.66 21.74 -12.02
C PRO A 39 -2.82 20.80 -11.15
N TYR A 40 -1.55 21.14 -10.88
CA TYR A 40 -0.68 20.34 -10.02
C TYR A 40 -1.19 20.34 -8.57
N TYR A 41 -1.65 21.47 -8.04
CA TYR A 41 -2.13 21.55 -6.65
C TYR A 41 -3.45 20.79 -6.49
N ILE A 42 -4.34 20.94 -7.46
CA ILE A 42 -5.58 20.18 -7.54
C ILE A 42 -5.26 18.69 -7.57
N TRP A 43 -4.39 18.25 -8.48
CA TRP A 43 -3.99 16.86 -8.59
C TRP A 43 -3.41 16.29 -7.29
N VAL A 44 -2.48 17.00 -6.64
CA VAL A 44 -1.92 16.60 -5.34
C VAL A 44 -3.02 16.42 -4.30
N SER A 45 -3.94 17.40 -4.19
CA SER A 45 -5.05 17.30 -3.23
C SER A 45 -5.96 16.10 -3.51
N GLU A 46 -6.28 15.83 -4.78
CA GLU A 46 -7.15 14.72 -5.17
C GLU A 46 -6.51 13.36 -4.85
N ILE A 47 -5.19 13.22 -5.02
CA ILE A 47 -4.47 12.01 -4.59
C ILE A 47 -4.49 11.87 -3.06
N MET A 48 -4.25 12.96 -2.32
CA MET A 48 -4.27 12.94 -0.86
C MET A 48 -5.65 12.58 -0.29
N LEU A 49 -6.73 13.10 -0.89
CA LEU A 49 -8.12 12.89 -0.46
C LEU A 49 -8.64 11.47 -0.69
N GLN A 50 -7.94 10.64 -1.48
CA GLN A 50 -8.30 9.24 -1.64
C GLN A 50 -8.28 8.52 -0.28
N GLN A 51 -9.45 8.07 0.17
CA GLN A 51 -9.63 7.36 1.45
C GLN A 51 -9.08 8.12 2.67
N THR A 52 -8.95 9.44 2.59
CA THR A 52 -8.42 10.29 3.67
C THR A 52 -9.36 11.48 3.90
N ARG A 53 -9.61 11.85 5.16
CA ARG A 53 -10.52 12.96 5.49
C ARG A 53 -9.89 14.31 5.17
N VAL A 54 -10.73 15.28 4.80
CA VAL A 54 -10.32 16.66 4.46
C VAL A 54 -9.46 17.29 5.57
N ASP A 55 -9.92 17.25 6.82
CA ASP A 55 -9.23 17.89 7.95
C ASP A 55 -7.83 17.27 8.20
N THR A 56 -7.69 15.98 7.92
CA THR A 56 -6.40 15.29 7.98
C THR A 56 -5.48 15.75 6.84
N VAL A 57 -6.02 15.98 5.64
CA VAL A 57 -5.21 16.34 4.46
C VAL A 57 -4.69 17.77 4.50
N ILE A 58 -5.45 18.73 5.03
CA ILE A 58 -5.10 20.16 5.06
C ILE A 58 -3.63 20.41 5.49
N PRO A 59 -3.16 19.95 6.67
CA PRO A 59 -1.79 20.22 7.09
C PRO A 59 -0.74 19.52 6.22
N TYR A 60 -1.06 18.37 5.63
CA TYR A 60 -0.14 17.67 4.72
C TYR A 60 -0.03 18.37 3.38
N PHE A 61 -1.15 18.84 2.83
CA PHE A 61 -1.17 19.60 1.60
C PHE A 61 -0.28 20.85 1.71
N HIS A 62 -0.39 21.60 2.80
CA HIS A 62 0.45 22.78 3.03
C HIS A 62 1.94 22.44 3.02
N ARG A 63 2.38 21.49 3.86
CA ARG A 63 3.80 21.10 3.92
C ARG A 63 4.31 20.52 2.60
N PHE A 64 3.47 19.75 1.90
CA PHE A 64 3.85 19.11 0.65
C PHE A 64 4.04 20.13 -0.48
N ILE A 65 3.12 21.09 -0.61
CA ILE A 65 3.23 22.15 -1.62
C ILE A 65 4.33 23.14 -1.28
N GLU A 66 4.58 23.42 0.01
CA GLU A 66 5.73 24.22 0.43
C GLU A 66 7.07 23.55 0.05
N ARG A 67 7.19 22.24 0.26
CA ARG A 67 8.39 21.48 -0.08
C ARG A 67 8.54 21.21 -1.59
N PHE A 68 7.44 20.93 -2.27
CA PHE A 68 7.38 20.57 -3.69
C PHE A 68 6.42 21.53 -4.42
N PRO A 69 6.81 22.78 -4.66
CA PRO A 69 5.91 23.81 -5.18
C PRO A 69 5.53 23.65 -6.65
N THR A 70 6.25 22.82 -7.41
CA THR A 70 5.98 22.54 -8.83
C THR A 70 6.07 21.05 -9.14
N VAL A 71 5.59 20.66 -10.33
CA VAL A 71 5.70 19.28 -10.83
C VAL A 71 7.17 18.85 -10.91
N GLU A 72 8.04 19.73 -11.39
CA GLU A 72 9.48 19.47 -11.52
C GLU A 72 10.14 19.28 -10.15
N ALA A 73 9.80 20.13 -9.18
CA ALA A 73 10.31 19.99 -7.81
C ALA A 73 9.95 18.62 -7.21
N LEU A 74 8.73 18.12 -7.47
CA LEU A 74 8.34 16.78 -7.05
C LEU A 74 9.04 15.67 -7.85
N ALA A 75 9.14 15.83 -9.16
CA ALA A 75 9.76 14.85 -10.06
C ALA A 75 11.24 14.61 -9.72
N ASP A 76 11.97 15.69 -9.41
CA ASP A 76 13.41 15.70 -9.14
C ASP A 76 13.76 15.36 -7.68
N ALA A 77 12.78 15.42 -6.78
CA ALA A 77 13.00 15.08 -5.39
C ALA A 77 13.47 13.62 -5.21
N PRO A 78 14.36 13.35 -4.23
CA PRO A 78 14.59 11.99 -3.77
C PRO A 78 13.28 11.34 -3.31
N GLU A 79 13.05 10.06 -3.63
CA GLU A 79 11.82 9.36 -3.21
C GLU A 79 11.64 9.39 -1.69
N GLU A 80 12.74 9.32 -0.93
CA GLU A 80 12.73 9.32 0.53
C GLU A 80 12.15 10.63 1.10
N ASP A 81 12.47 11.77 0.50
CA ASP A 81 11.91 13.09 0.87
C ASP A 81 10.39 13.12 0.63
N VAL A 82 9.92 12.56 -0.49
CA VAL A 82 8.50 12.50 -0.83
C VAL A 82 7.75 11.60 0.15
N LEU A 83 8.30 10.42 0.45
CA LEU A 83 7.72 9.51 1.44
C LEU A 83 7.70 10.12 2.84
N LYS A 84 8.73 10.89 3.21
CA LYS A 84 8.78 11.57 4.49
C LYS A 84 7.71 12.65 4.59
N CYS A 85 7.50 13.44 3.54
CA CYS A 85 6.41 14.41 3.51
C CYS A 85 5.02 13.75 3.55
N TRP A 86 4.92 12.49 3.11
CA TRP A 86 3.69 11.68 3.13
C TRP A 86 3.50 10.84 4.41
N GLU A 87 4.51 10.81 5.30
CA GLU A 87 4.53 10.01 6.52
C GLU A 87 3.30 10.29 7.39
N GLY A 88 2.46 9.27 7.57
CA GLY A 88 1.24 9.34 8.37
C GLY A 88 -0.07 9.40 7.59
N LEU A 89 -0.06 9.73 6.29
CA LEU A 89 -1.26 9.70 5.45
C LEU A 89 -1.71 8.28 5.06
N GLY A 90 -0.80 7.29 5.12
CA GLY A 90 -1.06 5.93 4.67
C GLY A 90 -1.18 5.78 3.14
N TYR A 91 -1.31 4.53 2.68
CA TYR A 91 -1.32 4.17 1.26
C TYR A 91 -0.17 4.81 0.46
N TYR A 92 1.07 4.55 0.87
CA TYR A 92 2.30 5.18 0.33
C TYR A 92 2.54 4.94 -1.17
N SER A 93 1.90 3.93 -1.76
CA SER A 93 1.90 3.75 -3.21
C SER A 93 1.31 4.97 -3.94
N ARG A 94 0.40 5.73 -3.31
CA ARG A 94 -0.12 7.00 -3.86
C ARG A 94 0.98 8.03 -4.06
N ALA A 95 1.84 8.23 -3.06
CA ALA A 95 2.96 9.17 -3.13
C ALA A 95 3.93 8.79 -4.25
N ARG A 96 4.27 7.50 -4.35
CA ARG A 96 5.16 6.98 -5.41
C ARG A 96 4.58 7.12 -6.80
N ASN A 97 3.31 6.74 -6.97
CA ASN A 97 2.64 6.86 -8.26
C ASN A 97 2.50 8.34 -8.66
N LEU A 98 2.17 9.22 -7.72
CA LEU A 98 2.16 10.66 -7.93
C LEU A 98 3.53 11.19 -8.38
N GLN A 99 4.61 10.80 -7.70
CA GLN A 99 5.96 11.21 -8.10
C GLN A 99 6.35 10.65 -9.47
N HIS A 100 6.06 9.37 -9.74
CA HIS A 100 6.34 8.77 -11.04
C HIS A 100 5.55 9.46 -12.16
N ALA A 101 4.28 9.77 -11.93
CA ALA A 101 3.49 10.53 -12.87
C ALA A 101 4.00 11.97 -13.01
N ALA A 102 4.53 12.60 -11.96
CA ALA A 102 5.16 13.92 -12.05
C ALA A 102 6.41 13.88 -12.94
N ARG A 103 7.22 12.81 -12.87
CA ARG A 103 8.33 12.56 -13.81
C ARG A 103 7.83 12.41 -15.24
N GLN A 104 6.76 11.64 -15.46
CA GLN A 104 6.13 11.53 -16.78
C GLN A 104 5.65 12.91 -17.30
N VAL A 105 5.02 13.72 -16.45
CA VAL A 105 4.58 15.07 -16.80
C VAL A 105 5.75 15.98 -17.16
N LYS A 106 6.84 15.94 -16.39
CA LYS A 106 8.08 16.66 -16.67
C LYS A 106 8.67 16.26 -18.03
N GLU A 107 8.83 14.96 -18.27
CA GLU A 107 9.51 14.42 -19.45
C GLU A 107 8.69 14.56 -20.73
N GLN A 108 7.40 14.28 -20.68
CA GLN A 108 6.55 14.14 -21.88
C GLN A 108 5.72 15.40 -22.18
N TYR A 109 5.43 16.21 -21.15
CA TYR A 109 4.53 17.36 -21.25
C TYR A 109 5.20 18.67 -20.79
N GLY A 110 6.52 18.66 -20.63
CA GLY A 110 7.31 19.86 -20.28
C GLY A 110 6.91 20.47 -18.94
N GLY A 111 6.51 19.65 -17.97
CA GLY A 111 6.10 20.09 -16.64
C GLY A 111 4.64 20.55 -16.52
N ASN A 112 3.92 20.65 -17.64
CA ASN A 112 2.51 21.05 -17.65
C ASN A 112 1.60 19.83 -17.53
N VAL A 113 0.76 19.80 -16.50
CA VAL A 113 -0.26 18.75 -16.35
C VAL A 113 -1.16 18.76 -17.60
N PRO A 114 -1.30 17.62 -18.31
CA PRO A 114 -2.07 17.59 -19.54
C PRO A 114 -3.55 17.88 -19.29
N ASN A 115 -4.21 18.52 -20.27
CA ASN A 115 -5.64 18.83 -20.26
C ASN A 115 -6.44 17.95 -21.24
N ASP A 116 -5.75 16.99 -21.86
CA ASP A 116 -6.30 15.97 -22.74
C ASP A 116 -6.66 14.71 -21.94
N ARG A 117 -7.75 14.08 -22.32
CA ARG A 117 -8.28 12.92 -21.61
C ARG A 117 -7.29 11.77 -21.66
N ASP A 118 -6.88 11.36 -22.85
CA ASP A 118 -6.05 10.16 -23.03
C ASP A 118 -4.68 10.34 -22.36
N ALA A 119 -4.11 11.55 -22.47
CA ALA A 119 -2.90 11.93 -21.76
C ALA A 119 -3.04 11.80 -20.23
N VAL A 120 -4.09 12.36 -19.62
CA VAL A 120 -4.30 12.26 -18.17
C VAL A 120 -4.51 10.81 -17.72
N PHE A 121 -5.28 10.02 -18.48
CA PHE A 121 -5.53 8.61 -18.16
C PHE A 121 -4.26 7.73 -18.27
N SER A 122 -3.27 8.13 -19.08
CA SER A 122 -2.00 7.41 -19.22
C SER A 122 -1.04 7.59 -18.04
N LEU A 123 -1.28 8.59 -17.18
CA LEU A 123 -0.43 8.89 -16.03
C LEU A 123 -0.50 7.78 -14.98
N LYS A 124 0.65 7.38 -14.43
CA LYS A 124 0.71 6.30 -13.43
C LYS A 124 -0.10 6.63 -12.17
N GLY A 125 -0.99 5.71 -11.79
CA GLY A 125 -1.84 5.85 -10.59
C GLY A 125 -3.00 6.83 -10.76
N VAL A 126 -3.25 7.34 -11.97
CA VAL A 126 -4.44 8.12 -12.30
C VAL A 126 -5.51 7.16 -12.82
N GLY A 127 -6.51 6.89 -11.98
CA GLY A 127 -7.71 6.12 -12.36
C GLY A 127 -8.86 7.02 -12.82
N PRO A 128 -10.02 6.44 -13.19
CA PRO A 128 -11.16 7.21 -13.71
C PRO A 128 -11.62 8.37 -12.83
N TYR A 129 -11.67 8.16 -11.51
CA TYR A 129 -11.99 9.23 -10.55
C TYR A 129 -11.00 10.39 -10.63
N THR A 130 -9.70 10.10 -10.51
CA THR A 130 -8.65 11.12 -10.48
C THR A 130 -8.57 11.85 -11.81
N ALA A 131 -8.71 11.14 -12.93
CA ALA A 131 -8.75 11.74 -14.26
C ALA A 131 -9.92 12.71 -14.39
N GLY A 132 -11.13 12.28 -14.02
CA GLY A 132 -12.32 13.14 -14.01
C GLY A 132 -12.15 14.35 -13.10
N ALA A 133 -11.57 14.17 -11.91
CA ALA A 133 -11.31 15.26 -10.97
C ALA A 133 -10.31 16.29 -11.54
N ILE A 134 -9.17 15.85 -12.10
CA ILE A 134 -8.20 16.76 -12.74
C ILE A 134 -8.83 17.50 -13.92
N LEU A 135 -9.41 16.76 -14.87
CA LEU A 135 -9.95 17.30 -16.12
C LEU A 135 -11.10 18.26 -15.88
N SER A 136 -12.00 17.95 -14.93
CA SER A 136 -13.11 18.83 -14.60
C SER A 136 -12.68 19.99 -13.70
N ILE A 137 -11.98 19.76 -12.60
CA ILE A 137 -11.73 20.81 -11.62
C ILE A 137 -10.74 21.84 -12.16
N ALA A 138 -9.65 21.38 -12.79
CA ALA A 138 -8.60 22.26 -13.31
C ALA A 138 -8.93 22.84 -14.70
N PHE A 139 -9.53 22.03 -15.58
CA PHE A 139 -9.71 22.39 -16.99
C PHE A 139 -11.18 22.52 -17.43
N ASN A 140 -12.13 22.31 -16.52
CA ASN A 140 -13.57 22.39 -16.77
C ASN A 140 -14.06 21.50 -17.92
N ARG A 141 -13.37 20.39 -18.18
CA ARG A 141 -13.79 19.36 -19.13
C ARG A 141 -14.98 18.59 -18.53
N PRO A 142 -15.98 18.20 -19.34
CA PRO A 142 -17.19 17.52 -18.88
C PRO A 142 -16.93 16.03 -18.57
N GLU A 143 -15.95 15.75 -17.72
CA GLU A 143 -15.58 14.41 -17.28
C GLU A 143 -16.07 14.17 -15.85
N PRO A 144 -16.75 13.05 -15.57
CA PRO A 144 -17.32 12.77 -14.26
C PRO A 144 -16.25 12.37 -13.24
N ALA A 145 -16.35 12.87 -12.01
CA ALA A 145 -15.48 12.46 -10.89
C ALA A 145 -16.28 11.67 -9.85
N VAL A 146 -16.35 10.34 -10.03
CA VAL A 146 -17.17 9.45 -9.18
C VAL A 146 -16.36 8.80 -8.07
N ASP A 147 -16.54 9.27 -6.84
CA ASP A 147 -16.00 8.67 -5.60
C ASP A 147 -17.10 7.98 -4.76
N GLY A 148 -16.75 7.53 -3.55
CA GLY A 148 -17.70 6.93 -2.63
C GLY A 148 -18.80 7.88 -2.14
N ASN A 149 -18.56 9.20 -2.15
CA ASN A 149 -19.58 10.20 -1.84
C ASN A 149 -20.58 10.32 -2.98
N VAL A 150 -20.09 10.45 -4.22
CA VAL A 150 -20.91 10.52 -5.43
C VAL A 150 -21.75 9.26 -5.60
N MET A 151 -21.16 8.06 -5.50
CA MET A 151 -21.92 6.81 -5.62
C MET A 151 -23.08 6.74 -4.63
N ARG A 152 -22.87 7.18 -3.38
CA ARG A 152 -23.94 7.23 -2.37
C ARG A 152 -25.02 8.24 -2.71
N VAL A 153 -24.66 9.44 -3.14
CA VAL A 153 -25.63 10.48 -3.53
C VAL A 153 -26.47 9.99 -4.71
N LEU A 154 -25.83 9.45 -5.75
CA LEU A 154 -26.53 8.98 -6.95
C LEU A 154 -27.41 7.77 -6.65
N SER A 155 -26.92 6.80 -5.85
CA SER A 155 -27.76 5.68 -5.40
C SER A 155 -29.01 6.14 -4.69
N ARG A 156 -28.91 7.12 -3.79
CA ARG A 156 -30.06 7.62 -3.04
C ARG A 156 -30.99 8.46 -3.91
N TYR A 157 -30.45 9.37 -4.70
CA TYR A 157 -31.29 10.27 -5.50
C TYR A 157 -32.07 9.53 -6.58
N PHE A 158 -31.44 8.55 -7.26
CA PHE A 158 -32.05 7.78 -8.34
C PHE A 158 -32.56 6.39 -7.92
N LEU A 159 -32.60 6.10 -6.61
CA LEU A 159 -33.02 4.80 -6.07
C LEU A 159 -32.31 3.61 -6.76
N MET A 160 -30.98 3.66 -6.82
CA MET A 160 -30.18 2.58 -7.40
C MET A 160 -29.78 1.57 -6.32
N GLU A 161 -30.28 0.34 -6.46
CA GLU A 161 -30.03 -0.78 -5.54
C GLU A 161 -28.87 -1.69 -5.98
N ASP A 162 -28.22 -1.35 -7.11
CA ASP A 162 -27.03 -2.04 -7.59
C ASP A 162 -25.90 -1.98 -6.53
N ASP A 163 -25.21 -3.10 -6.32
CA ASP A 163 -24.07 -3.17 -5.40
C ASP A 163 -22.90 -2.31 -5.92
N ILE A 164 -22.54 -1.26 -5.19
CA ILE A 164 -21.49 -0.32 -5.56
C ILE A 164 -20.08 -0.92 -5.48
N ALA A 165 -19.93 -2.12 -4.92
CA ALA A 165 -18.66 -2.85 -4.96
C ALA A 165 -18.36 -3.47 -6.34
N LYS A 166 -19.36 -3.56 -7.24
CA LYS A 166 -19.21 -4.19 -8.56
C LYS A 166 -18.76 -3.18 -9.62
N GLY A 167 -17.80 -3.58 -10.45
CA GLY A 167 -17.29 -2.77 -11.57
C GLY A 167 -18.36 -2.24 -12.53
N PRO A 168 -19.34 -3.05 -12.99
CA PRO A 168 -20.42 -2.58 -13.85
C PRO A 168 -21.27 -1.46 -13.24
N THR A 169 -21.50 -1.49 -11.92
CA THR A 169 -22.25 -0.44 -11.21
C THR A 169 -21.50 0.89 -11.29
N ARG A 170 -20.18 0.87 -11.13
CA ARG A 170 -19.35 2.07 -11.26
C ARG A 170 -19.45 2.69 -12.65
N ILE A 171 -19.36 1.89 -13.71
CA ILE A 171 -19.48 2.35 -15.10
C ILE A 171 -20.87 2.99 -15.33
N LYS A 172 -21.94 2.35 -14.84
CA LYS A 172 -23.31 2.89 -14.90
C LYS A 172 -23.40 4.25 -14.21
N MET A 173 -22.80 4.40 -13.02
CA MET A 173 -22.80 5.65 -12.26
C MET A 173 -21.93 6.73 -12.91
N GLU A 174 -20.79 6.37 -13.51
CA GLU A 174 -19.94 7.31 -14.27
C GLU A 174 -20.70 7.87 -15.47
N ARG A 175 -21.41 7.02 -16.22
CA ARG A 175 -22.28 7.48 -17.32
C ARG A 175 -23.38 8.42 -16.83
N LEU A 176 -24.08 8.05 -15.75
CA LEU A 176 -25.13 8.89 -15.17
C LEU A 176 -24.57 10.24 -14.69
N ALA A 177 -23.42 10.23 -14.03
CA ALA A 177 -22.76 11.45 -13.57
C ALA A 177 -22.39 12.35 -14.75
N ALA A 178 -21.89 11.80 -15.86
CA ALA A 178 -21.57 12.56 -17.07
C ALA A 178 -22.82 13.25 -17.67
N GLU A 179 -23.95 12.55 -17.70
CA GLU A 179 -25.23 13.09 -18.18
C GLU A 179 -25.77 14.23 -17.31
N LEU A 180 -25.33 14.33 -16.05
CA LEU A 180 -25.77 15.37 -15.12
C LEU A 180 -24.93 16.64 -15.18
N ILE A 181 -23.73 16.61 -15.76
CA ILE A 181 -22.83 17.77 -15.80
C ILE A 181 -23.44 18.87 -16.67
N PRO A 182 -23.77 20.05 -16.12
CA PRO A 182 -24.21 21.16 -16.95
C PRO A 182 -23.06 21.69 -17.79
N GLU A 183 -23.37 22.15 -18.99
CA GLU A 183 -22.40 22.72 -19.91
C GLU A 183 -21.60 23.85 -19.23
N GLY A 184 -20.28 23.82 -19.40
CA GLY A 184 -19.38 24.82 -18.83
C GLY A 184 -19.28 24.83 -17.29
N SER A 185 -19.87 23.86 -16.59
CA SER A 185 -19.93 23.85 -15.11
C SER A 185 -19.33 22.61 -14.45
N ALA A 186 -18.57 21.80 -15.21
CA ALA A 186 -18.01 20.52 -14.75
C ALA A 186 -17.18 20.67 -13.46
N SER A 187 -16.35 21.71 -13.37
CA SER A 187 -15.51 21.98 -12.19
C SER A 187 -16.34 22.13 -10.91
N HIS A 188 -17.36 22.99 -10.94
CA HIS A 188 -18.22 23.22 -9.78
C HIS A 188 -19.16 22.06 -9.53
N PHE A 189 -19.71 21.43 -10.57
CA PHE A 189 -20.68 20.35 -10.44
C PHE A 189 -20.08 19.12 -9.75
N ASN A 190 -18.91 18.65 -10.19
CA ASN A 190 -18.26 17.50 -9.56
C ASN A 190 -17.88 17.78 -8.10
N GLN A 191 -17.36 18.98 -7.82
CA GLN A 191 -17.06 19.38 -6.45
C GLN A 191 -18.32 19.50 -5.59
N ALA A 192 -19.42 20.04 -6.14
CA ALA A 192 -20.71 20.13 -5.46
C ALA A 192 -21.24 18.75 -5.09
N LEU A 193 -21.14 17.78 -6.01
CA LEU A 193 -21.61 16.42 -5.81
C LEU A 193 -20.84 15.70 -4.70
N MET A 194 -19.52 15.84 -4.70
CA MET A 194 -18.66 15.33 -3.61
C MET A 194 -18.96 16.03 -2.27
N GLU A 195 -19.13 17.36 -2.30
CA GLU A 195 -19.41 18.17 -1.11
C GLU A 195 -20.77 17.82 -0.49
N LEU A 196 -21.80 17.60 -1.31
CA LEU A 196 -23.12 17.18 -0.87
C LEU A 196 -23.03 15.83 -0.14
N GLY A 197 -22.32 14.86 -0.71
CA GLY A 197 -22.10 13.56 -0.07
C GLY A 197 -21.30 13.67 1.23
N ALA A 198 -20.34 14.59 1.30
CA ALA A 198 -19.52 14.79 2.48
C ALA A 198 -20.27 15.47 3.65
N LEU A 199 -21.10 16.47 3.37
CA LEU A 199 -21.67 17.36 4.41
C LEU A 199 -23.15 17.08 4.71
N VAL A 200 -23.93 16.66 3.73
CA VAL A 200 -25.40 16.56 3.82
C VAL A 200 -25.83 15.11 3.70
N CYS A 201 -25.55 14.46 2.57
CA CYS A 201 -25.93 13.09 2.28
C CYS A 201 -24.92 12.10 2.89
N THR A 202 -24.75 12.16 4.21
CA THR A 202 -23.76 11.37 4.95
C THR A 202 -24.15 9.88 5.07
N PRO A 203 -23.22 8.95 5.33
CA PRO A 203 -23.51 7.52 5.35
C PRO A 203 -24.60 7.09 6.35
N LYS A 204 -24.51 7.53 7.61
CA LYS A 204 -25.37 7.03 8.70
C LYS A 204 -26.57 7.92 9.01
N SER A 205 -26.42 9.24 8.89
CA SER A 205 -27.43 10.21 9.32
C SER A 205 -27.52 11.34 8.29
N PRO A 206 -28.04 11.07 7.09
CA PRO A 206 -28.17 12.08 6.05
C PRO A 206 -29.11 13.20 6.50
N ARG A 207 -28.74 14.45 6.25
CA ARG A 207 -29.51 15.64 6.61
C ARG A 207 -30.55 15.96 5.53
N CYS A 208 -31.46 15.02 5.29
CA CYS A 208 -32.42 15.07 4.18
C CYS A 208 -33.27 16.34 4.16
N LEU A 209 -33.70 16.84 5.34
CA LEU A 209 -34.53 18.05 5.45
C LEU A 209 -33.84 19.35 4.99
N THR A 210 -32.51 19.36 4.99
CA THR A 210 -31.70 20.50 4.54
C THR A 210 -31.02 20.24 3.19
N CYS A 211 -31.35 19.12 2.55
CA CYS A 211 -30.71 18.73 1.30
C CYS A 211 -31.31 19.53 0.13
N PRO A 212 -30.48 20.20 -0.70
CA PRO A 212 -30.97 21.07 -1.77
C PRO A 212 -31.74 20.32 -2.86
N VAL A 213 -31.54 19.00 -2.93
CA VAL A 213 -32.17 18.13 -3.94
C VAL A 213 -33.18 17.16 -3.30
N MET A 214 -33.68 17.47 -2.09
CA MET A 214 -34.56 16.54 -1.36
C MET A 214 -35.90 16.29 -2.04
N GLU A 215 -36.42 17.27 -2.77
CA GLU A 215 -37.77 17.24 -3.35
C GLU A 215 -37.94 16.03 -4.28
N HIS A 216 -36.96 15.82 -5.15
CA HIS A 216 -36.97 14.78 -6.19
C HIS A 216 -36.12 13.53 -5.83
N CYS A 217 -35.62 13.44 -4.60
CA CYS A 217 -34.79 12.31 -4.17
C CYS A 217 -35.65 11.04 -3.99
N ALA A 218 -35.61 10.13 -4.96
CA ALA A 218 -36.43 8.92 -4.98
C ALA A 218 -36.15 8.01 -3.76
N GLY A 219 -34.89 7.87 -3.36
CA GLY A 219 -34.51 7.10 -2.17
C GLY A 219 -35.07 7.67 -0.88
N ARG A 220 -35.15 9.00 -0.74
CA ARG A 220 -35.80 9.64 0.42
C ARG A 220 -37.31 9.42 0.38
N LEU A 221 -37.93 9.61 -0.79
CA LEU A 221 -39.38 9.40 -0.96
C LEU A 221 -39.78 7.96 -0.65
N ALA A 222 -38.92 6.98 -0.94
CA ALA A 222 -39.10 5.58 -0.63
C ALA A 222 -38.66 5.17 0.80
N GLY A 223 -38.05 6.07 1.59
CA GLY A 223 -37.51 5.75 2.91
C GLY A 223 -36.26 4.84 2.90
N CYS A 224 -35.52 4.82 1.79
CA CYS A 224 -34.33 3.99 1.56
C CYS A 224 -33.00 4.75 1.74
N GLU A 225 -33.02 6.00 2.22
CA GLU A 225 -31.80 6.80 2.34
C GLU A 225 -30.76 6.22 3.31
N THR A 226 -31.16 5.43 4.31
CA THR A 226 -30.24 4.78 5.25
C THR A 226 -29.82 3.38 4.83
N SER A 227 -30.57 2.72 3.93
CA SER A 227 -30.21 1.41 3.37
C SER A 227 -29.32 1.52 2.13
N LEU A 228 -29.37 2.67 1.44
CA LEU A 228 -28.56 2.95 0.26
C LEU A 228 -27.27 3.72 0.58
N PRO A 229 -26.17 3.47 -0.16
CA PRO A 229 -26.04 2.50 -1.25
C PRO A 229 -25.91 1.06 -0.75
N VAL A 230 -26.32 0.10 -1.57
CA VAL A 230 -26.01 -1.32 -1.34
C VAL A 230 -24.51 -1.52 -1.56
N LYS A 231 -23.83 -2.07 -0.55
CA LYS A 231 -22.41 -2.40 -0.62
C LYS A 231 -22.14 -3.74 0.05
N THR A 232 -21.66 -4.72 -0.71
CA THR A 232 -21.23 -5.99 -0.14
C THR A 232 -20.10 -5.76 0.88
N LYS A 233 -20.23 -6.35 2.07
CA LYS A 233 -19.24 -6.22 3.14
C LYS A 233 -17.92 -6.89 2.71
N ALA A 234 -16.81 -6.18 2.87
CA ALA A 234 -15.49 -6.76 2.70
C ALA A 234 -15.25 -7.85 3.76
N LYS A 235 -14.43 -8.84 3.43
CA LYS A 235 -13.94 -9.82 4.42
C LYS A 235 -13.18 -9.09 5.54
N PRO A 236 -13.27 -9.56 6.79
CA PRO A 236 -12.45 -9.01 7.85
C PRO A 236 -10.96 -9.15 7.51
N PRO A 237 -10.12 -8.18 7.91
CA PRO A 237 -8.68 -8.26 7.68
C PRO A 237 -8.09 -9.47 8.41
N ARG A 238 -7.08 -10.09 7.81
CA ARG A 238 -6.42 -11.28 8.36
C ARG A 238 -5.47 -10.89 9.51
N PRO A 239 -5.53 -11.53 10.69
CA PRO A 239 -4.58 -11.28 11.76
C PRO A 239 -3.18 -11.81 11.39
N GLU A 240 -2.15 -11.06 11.78
CA GLU A 240 -0.74 -11.40 11.63
C GLU A 240 0.03 -11.06 12.91
N GLU A 241 0.47 -12.10 13.59
CA GLU A 241 1.32 -11.99 14.78
C GLU A 241 2.78 -11.81 14.38
N ARG A 242 3.47 -10.87 15.04
CA ARG A 242 4.85 -10.49 14.71
C ARG A 242 5.69 -10.24 15.96
N LEU A 243 6.98 -10.60 15.89
CA LEU A 243 7.97 -10.23 16.89
C LEU A 243 8.83 -9.10 16.34
N ALA A 244 8.91 -7.98 17.06
CA ALA A 244 9.75 -6.84 16.70
C ALA A 244 10.91 -6.68 17.69
N ALA A 245 12.08 -6.32 17.17
CA ALA A 245 13.28 -6.05 17.94
C ALA A 245 13.55 -4.54 17.98
N LEU A 246 13.53 -3.96 19.18
CA LEU A 246 14.12 -2.66 19.43
C LEU A 246 15.57 -2.88 19.88
N ILE A 247 16.52 -2.66 18.97
CA ILE A 247 17.93 -3.01 19.20
C ILE A 247 18.69 -1.75 19.61
N GLU A 248 19.18 -1.75 20.84
CA GLU A 248 19.98 -0.66 21.43
C GLU A 248 21.46 -0.88 21.14
N GLY A 249 22.09 0.14 20.54
CA GLY A 249 23.50 0.10 20.16
C GLY A 249 24.44 0.23 21.35
N ARG A 250 25.65 -0.29 21.20
CA ARG A 250 26.76 -0.24 22.16
C ARG A 250 28.00 0.35 21.50
N GLY A 251 28.99 0.71 22.33
CA GLY A 251 30.25 1.27 21.85
C GLY A 251 30.02 2.48 20.94
N ALA A 252 30.44 2.39 19.67
CA ALA A 252 30.25 3.43 18.66
C ALA A 252 28.78 3.74 18.34
N HIS A 253 27.86 2.82 18.64
CA HIS A 253 26.41 2.97 18.41
C HIS A 253 25.64 3.32 19.70
N ALA A 254 26.33 3.62 20.80
CA ALA A 254 25.67 3.95 22.06
C ALA A 254 24.66 5.11 21.90
N GLY A 255 23.47 4.94 22.48
CA GLY A 255 22.37 5.90 22.38
C GLY A 255 21.59 5.86 21.05
N ARG A 256 21.89 4.90 20.17
CA ARG A 256 21.19 4.72 18.88
C ARG A 256 20.38 3.43 18.85
N VAL A 257 19.41 3.37 17.95
CA VAL A 257 18.58 2.20 17.66
C VAL A 257 18.79 1.74 16.22
N LEU A 258 18.87 0.43 16.01
CA LEU A 258 18.97 -0.15 14.67
C LEU A 258 17.59 -0.15 13.97
N ILE A 259 17.54 0.39 12.77
CA ILE A 259 16.40 0.30 11.86
C ILE A 259 16.83 -0.35 10.55
N ARG A 260 15.86 -0.90 9.82
CA ARG A 260 16.06 -1.44 8.47
C ARG A 260 15.08 -0.82 7.48
N GLN A 261 15.51 -0.73 6.23
CA GLN A 261 14.65 -0.34 5.12
C GLN A 261 13.94 -1.57 4.56
N ARG A 262 12.64 -1.45 4.30
CA ARG A 262 11.85 -2.50 3.65
C ARG A 262 12.24 -2.66 2.16
N PRO A 263 12.01 -3.83 1.56
CA PRO A 263 12.25 -4.08 0.13
C PRO A 263 11.58 -3.07 -0.81
N MET A 264 11.98 -3.06 -2.08
CA MET A 264 11.45 -2.13 -3.09
C MET A 264 9.98 -2.38 -3.45
N SER A 265 9.47 -3.57 -3.18
CA SER A 265 8.11 -4.01 -3.49
C SER A 265 7.38 -4.52 -2.25
N GLY A 266 6.08 -4.77 -2.38
CA GLY A 266 5.25 -5.28 -1.29
C GLY A 266 4.75 -4.22 -0.30
N LEU A 267 4.25 -4.70 0.84
CA LEU A 267 3.64 -3.88 1.88
C LEU A 267 4.66 -2.88 2.44
N LEU A 268 4.29 -1.59 2.47
CA LEU A 268 5.12 -0.50 3.01
C LEU A 268 6.53 -0.45 2.39
N ALA A 269 6.67 -0.84 1.11
CA ALA A 269 7.94 -0.85 0.38
C ALA A 269 8.79 0.39 0.66
N ARG A 270 10.12 0.27 0.71
CA ARG A 270 11.11 1.36 0.95
C ARG A 270 10.99 2.15 2.26
N MET A 271 9.97 1.91 3.09
CA MET A 271 9.86 2.58 4.38
C MET A 271 10.83 1.99 5.41
N TRP A 272 11.16 2.76 6.43
CA TRP A 272 12.01 2.33 7.52
C TRP A 272 11.19 1.74 8.66
N GLU A 273 11.73 0.74 9.33
CA GLU A 273 11.08 0.03 10.42
C GLU A 273 12.06 -0.52 11.45
N LEU A 274 11.55 -0.86 12.64
CA LEU A 274 12.26 -1.76 13.53
C LEU A 274 12.32 -3.15 12.87
N PRO A 275 13.43 -3.91 12.99
CA PRO A 275 13.47 -5.29 12.52
C PRO A 275 12.37 -6.13 13.15
N HIS A 276 11.59 -6.84 12.33
CA HIS A 276 10.51 -7.70 12.81
C HIS A 276 10.26 -8.91 11.90
N TRP A 277 9.68 -9.96 12.46
CA TRP A 277 9.42 -11.23 11.76
C TRP A 277 8.06 -11.81 12.13
N PRO A 278 7.42 -12.55 11.20
CA PRO A 278 6.19 -13.28 11.49
C PRO A 278 6.38 -14.26 12.65
N ALA A 279 5.35 -14.36 13.48
CA ALA A 279 5.32 -15.17 14.67
C ALA A 279 3.96 -15.84 14.85
N PRO A 280 3.57 -16.75 13.93
CA PRO A 280 2.34 -17.50 14.01
C PRO A 280 2.13 -18.07 15.43
N PRO A 281 0.89 -18.03 15.93
CA PRO A 281 0.54 -18.61 17.22
C PRO A 281 0.85 -20.11 17.22
N ALA A 282 1.06 -20.67 18.41
CA ALA A 282 1.25 -22.12 18.55
C ALA A 282 0.04 -22.88 17.98
N GLU A 283 0.27 -24.10 17.46
CA GLU A 283 -0.81 -24.94 16.98
C GLU A 283 -1.89 -25.12 18.06
N GLY A 284 -3.15 -24.86 17.71
CA GLY A 284 -4.28 -24.92 18.64
C GLY A 284 -4.48 -23.68 19.54
N ALA A 285 -3.58 -22.69 19.49
CA ALA A 285 -3.78 -21.43 20.21
C ALA A 285 -4.81 -20.53 19.49
N ALA A 286 -5.52 -19.71 20.27
CA ALA A 286 -6.47 -18.75 19.73
C ALA A 286 -5.75 -17.72 18.81
N PRO A 287 -6.39 -17.27 17.72
CA PRO A 287 -5.91 -16.12 16.95
C PRO A 287 -5.66 -14.92 17.89
N GLY A 288 -4.47 -14.30 17.80
CA GLY A 288 -4.07 -13.22 18.72
C GLY A 288 -3.39 -13.67 20.01
N ALA A 289 -3.17 -14.98 20.21
CA ALA A 289 -2.46 -15.48 21.38
C ALA A 289 -0.98 -15.06 21.36
N ARG A 290 -0.57 -14.35 22.41
CA ARG A 290 0.83 -13.98 22.64
C ARG A 290 1.67 -15.23 22.88
N LEU A 291 2.82 -15.32 22.18
CA LEU A 291 3.86 -16.29 22.50
C LEU A 291 4.42 -16.02 23.90
N ALA A 292 4.69 -17.08 24.66
CA ALA A 292 5.39 -16.96 25.94
C ALA A 292 6.79 -16.37 25.73
N ASP A 293 7.25 -15.53 26.67
CA ASP A 293 8.44 -14.70 26.51
C ASP A 293 9.70 -15.50 26.16
N ALA A 294 9.91 -16.65 26.82
CA ALA A 294 11.04 -17.52 26.51
C ALA A 294 11.04 -18.02 25.05
N ALA A 295 9.87 -18.44 24.56
CA ALA A 295 9.71 -18.92 23.19
C ALA A 295 9.82 -17.77 22.16
N ALA A 296 9.27 -16.61 22.48
CA ALA A 296 9.36 -15.42 21.66
C ALA A 296 10.81 -14.91 21.55
N GLN A 297 11.54 -14.83 22.66
CA GLN A 297 12.94 -14.41 22.67
C GLN A 297 13.85 -15.39 21.90
N ASP A 298 13.65 -16.70 22.06
CA ASP A 298 14.40 -17.70 21.30
C ASP A 298 14.15 -17.58 19.78
N ARG A 299 12.87 -17.48 19.38
CA ARG A 299 12.50 -17.26 17.98
C ARG A 299 13.10 -15.98 17.42
N LEU A 300 12.98 -14.87 18.15
CA LEU A 300 13.53 -13.58 17.75
C LEU A 300 15.05 -13.63 17.61
N ARG A 301 15.74 -14.30 18.54
CA ARG A 301 17.20 -14.51 18.47
C ARG A 301 17.59 -15.25 17.19
N ARG A 302 16.91 -16.35 16.85
CA ARG A 302 17.15 -17.09 15.60
C ARG A 302 16.92 -16.23 14.36
N SER A 303 15.86 -15.42 14.36
CA SER A 303 15.56 -14.49 13.27
C SER A 303 16.62 -13.40 13.11
N LEU A 304 17.13 -12.84 14.22
CA LEU A 304 18.22 -11.85 14.20
C LEU A 304 19.50 -12.45 13.61
N VAL A 305 19.89 -13.65 14.04
CA VAL A 305 21.06 -14.36 13.50
C VAL A 305 20.90 -14.66 12.01
N LYS A 306 19.74 -15.15 11.56
CA LYS A 306 19.46 -15.40 10.14
C LYS A 306 19.56 -14.13 9.29
N ALA A 307 19.18 -12.99 9.86
CA ALA A 307 19.27 -11.69 9.20
C ALA A 307 20.67 -11.05 9.28
N GLY A 308 21.67 -11.73 9.89
CA GLY A 308 23.01 -11.18 10.07
C GLY A 308 23.08 -10.01 11.07
N ILE A 309 22.14 -9.93 12.00
CA ILE A 309 22.05 -8.87 13.01
C ILE A 309 22.56 -9.41 14.35
N SER A 310 23.72 -8.90 14.80
CA SER A 310 24.34 -9.27 16.08
C SER A 310 23.68 -8.55 17.25
N ALA A 311 22.55 -9.08 17.71
CA ALA A 311 21.83 -8.57 18.86
C ALA A 311 21.15 -9.68 19.65
N ARG A 312 21.00 -9.47 20.96
CA ARG A 312 20.35 -10.40 21.87
C ARG A 312 19.10 -9.80 22.50
N PRO A 313 17.93 -10.47 22.36
CA PRO A 313 16.72 -10.12 23.09
C PRO A 313 16.93 -10.19 24.61
N SER A 314 16.34 -9.26 25.35
CA SER A 314 16.52 -9.12 26.80
C SER A 314 15.18 -9.20 27.55
N GLU A 315 14.26 -8.29 27.27
CA GLU A 315 12.95 -8.20 27.93
C GLU A 315 11.85 -7.84 26.93
N HIS A 316 10.62 -8.30 27.21
CA HIS A 316 9.45 -7.77 26.53
C HIS A 316 9.23 -6.32 26.96
N TRP A 317 9.05 -5.43 25.99
CA TRP A 317 8.83 -4.02 26.24
C TRP A 317 7.35 -3.65 26.21
N MET A 318 6.68 -3.89 25.09
CA MET A 318 5.26 -3.59 24.91
C MET A 318 4.65 -4.37 23.75
N ALA A 319 3.32 -4.41 23.72
CA ALA A 319 2.56 -4.84 22.55
C ALA A 319 2.10 -3.62 21.73
N ALA A 320 2.06 -3.75 20.42
CA ALA A 320 1.51 -2.73 19.53
C ALA A 320 0.60 -3.35 18.48
N GLU A 321 -0.50 -2.69 18.15
CA GLU A 321 -1.40 -3.12 17.08
C GLU A 321 -1.39 -2.12 15.93
N HIS A 322 -1.44 -2.63 14.70
CA HIS A 322 -1.61 -1.80 13.52
C HIS A 322 -2.57 -2.41 12.51
N THR A 323 -3.68 -1.72 12.26
CA THR A 323 -4.72 -2.18 11.33
C THR A 323 -4.50 -1.62 9.92
N PHE A 324 -4.38 -2.52 8.94
CA PHE A 324 -4.48 -2.23 7.52
C PHE A 324 -5.86 -2.66 6.99
N SER A 325 -6.16 -2.32 5.73
CA SER A 325 -7.45 -2.72 5.13
C SER A 325 -7.62 -4.23 4.93
N HIS A 326 -6.51 -4.98 4.82
CA HIS A 326 -6.51 -6.41 4.48
C HIS A 326 -5.83 -7.28 5.53
N ILE A 327 -5.07 -6.70 6.46
CA ILE A 327 -4.37 -7.40 7.54
C ILE A 327 -4.38 -6.56 8.82
N ILE A 328 -4.24 -7.20 9.99
CA ILE A 328 -3.99 -6.55 11.27
C ILE A 328 -2.67 -7.10 11.81
N TRP A 329 -1.71 -6.22 12.07
CA TRP A 329 -0.48 -6.59 12.76
C TRP A 329 -0.66 -6.50 14.27
N THR A 330 -0.33 -7.58 14.95
CA THR A 330 -0.12 -7.62 16.41
C THR A 330 1.36 -7.82 16.64
N LEU A 331 2.04 -6.81 17.19
CA LEU A 331 3.48 -6.83 17.44
C LEU A 331 3.73 -7.06 18.92
N GLN A 332 4.57 -8.03 19.24
CA GLN A 332 5.25 -8.10 20.54
C GLN A 332 6.65 -7.52 20.37
N VAL A 333 6.92 -6.42 21.06
CA VAL A 333 8.18 -5.68 20.90
C VAL A 333 9.10 -6.05 22.05
N TYR A 334 10.32 -6.50 21.72
CA TYR A 334 11.35 -6.86 22.68
C TYR A 334 12.53 -5.90 22.58
N ARG A 335 13.05 -5.49 23.74
CA ARG A 335 14.33 -4.80 23.80
C ARG A 335 15.44 -5.80 23.55
N CYS A 336 16.34 -5.42 22.67
CA CYS A 336 17.51 -6.19 22.29
C CYS A 336 18.75 -5.31 22.50
N ARG A 337 19.87 -5.92 22.84
CA ARG A 337 21.14 -5.22 22.98
C ARG A 337 22.09 -5.73 21.90
N GLU A 338 22.83 -4.82 21.28
CA GLU A 338 23.92 -5.18 20.38
C GLU A 338 24.93 -6.09 21.09
N GLU A 339 25.39 -7.13 20.40
CA GLU A 339 26.45 -8.03 20.85
C GLU A 339 27.73 -7.79 20.04
N GLU A 340 28.88 -7.76 20.72
CA GLU A 340 30.19 -7.73 20.07
C GLU A 340 30.48 -9.13 19.52
N GLY A 341 30.25 -9.35 18.22
CA GLY A 341 30.52 -10.62 17.56
C GLY A 341 29.89 -10.73 16.16
N LEU A 342 30.75 -10.85 15.15
CA LEU A 342 30.54 -10.77 13.70
C LEU A 342 30.02 -9.42 13.16
N PRO A 343 30.71 -8.80 12.18
CA PRO A 343 30.27 -7.55 11.58
C PRO A 343 28.95 -7.75 10.82
N LEU A 344 28.03 -6.81 10.99
CA LEU A 344 26.88 -6.63 10.09
C LEU A 344 27.37 -6.74 8.64
N PRO A 345 26.83 -7.61 7.77
CA PRO A 345 27.09 -7.50 6.36
C PRO A 345 26.45 -6.19 5.86
N MET A 346 27.25 -5.12 5.78
CA MET A 346 26.92 -3.95 4.95
C MET A 346 26.85 -4.41 3.49
N PRO A 347 26.03 -3.75 2.63
CA PRO A 347 26.04 -4.06 1.22
C PRO A 347 27.41 -3.69 0.65
N LEU A 348 28.15 -4.68 0.14
CA LEU A 348 29.26 -4.45 -0.77
C LEU A 348 28.68 -3.83 -2.05
N ALA A 349 28.47 -2.52 -2.04
CA ALA A 349 28.51 -1.74 -3.26
C ALA A 349 30.00 -1.51 -3.58
N ALA A 350 30.40 -1.93 -4.78
CA ALA A 350 31.73 -1.78 -5.37
C ALA A 350 32.84 -2.68 -4.78
N GLU A 351 32.73 -3.98 -5.01
CA GLU A 351 33.85 -4.87 -5.44
C GLU A 351 33.26 -6.25 -5.74
N GLY A 352 32.39 -6.28 -6.74
CA GLY A 352 31.80 -7.50 -7.23
C GLY A 352 32.76 -8.31 -8.10
N LEU A 353 32.44 -9.60 -8.18
CA LEU A 353 32.44 -10.34 -9.45
C LEU A 353 33.72 -11.06 -9.91
N ALA A 354 34.82 -11.10 -9.15
CA ALA A 354 36.03 -11.83 -9.57
C ALA A 354 36.07 -13.30 -9.10
N VAL A 355 35.58 -13.61 -7.90
CA VAL A 355 35.81 -14.95 -7.30
C VAL A 355 34.75 -15.98 -7.72
N TYR A 356 33.52 -15.57 -8.01
CA TYR A 356 32.45 -16.48 -8.44
C TYR A 356 32.34 -16.72 -9.96
N ARG A 357 33.14 -16.01 -10.78
CA ARG A 357 33.26 -16.35 -12.22
C ARG A 357 34.26 -17.47 -12.50
N ALA A 358 35.16 -17.79 -11.57
CA ALA A 358 36.14 -18.87 -11.74
C ALA A 358 35.51 -20.26 -11.53
N GLU A 359 34.52 -20.39 -10.63
CA GLU A 359 33.86 -21.68 -10.38
C GLU A 359 32.71 -21.97 -11.36
N ALA A 360 32.08 -20.93 -11.92
CA ALA A 360 31.09 -21.09 -12.99
C ALA A 360 31.71 -21.36 -14.38
N ALA A 361 32.98 -20.96 -14.62
CA ALA A 361 33.70 -21.29 -15.85
C ALA A 361 34.19 -22.75 -15.89
N ALA A 362 34.40 -23.39 -14.74
CA ALA A 362 34.76 -24.81 -14.67
C ALA A 362 33.57 -25.76 -14.96
N ALA A 363 32.33 -25.28 -14.81
CA ALA A 363 31.11 -26.05 -15.06
C ALA A 363 30.59 -25.97 -16.51
N VAL A 364 31.17 -25.11 -17.37
CA VAL A 364 30.76 -24.97 -18.79
C VAL A 364 31.70 -25.70 -19.75
N THR A 365 32.83 -26.24 -19.28
CA THR A 365 33.75 -27.09 -20.08
C THR A 365 33.38 -28.58 -20.12
N ALA A 366 32.10 -28.93 -19.95
CA ALA A 366 31.61 -30.31 -20.07
C ALA A 366 30.44 -30.46 -21.07
N TYR A 367 30.22 -29.46 -21.93
CA TYR A 367 29.20 -29.54 -22.99
C TYR A 367 29.69 -28.88 -24.29
N SER A 368 30.87 -29.29 -24.77
CA SER A 368 31.34 -29.02 -26.14
C SER A 368 32.51 -29.94 -26.51
N LEU A 369 32.31 -31.25 -26.42
CA LEU A 369 33.11 -32.24 -27.13
C LEU A 369 32.19 -33.41 -27.49
N GLU A 370 31.52 -33.29 -28.63
CA GLU A 370 31.25 -34.39 -29.58
C GLU A 370 30.43 -33.82 -30.75
N GLY A 371 31.15 -33.14 -31.65
CA GLY A 371 30.67 -32.83 -32.98
C GLY A 371 31.70 -33.32 -33.99
N ALA A 372 31.59 -34.59 -34.39
CA ALA A 372 32.29 -35.10 -35.56
C ALA A 372 31.54 -36.28 -36.21
N SER A 373 31.21 -36.07 -37.50
CA SER A 373 30.97 -37.06 -38.55
C SER A 373 29.56 -37.62 -38.80
N ALA A 374 28.84 -36.90 -39.68
CA ALA A 374 28.36 -37.33 -41.01
C ALA A 374 27.76 -38.74 -41.28
N ASN A 375 26.63 -38.67 -42.00
CA ASN A 375 26.09 -39.58 -43.04
C ASN A 375 25.12 -40.71 -42.66
N GLY A 376 23.96 -40.70 -43.33
CA GLY A 376 23.46 -41.88 -44.05
C GLY A 376 22.13 -42.49 -43.61
N ALA A 377 21.10 -42.25 -44.43
CA ALA A 377 19.91 -43.05 -44.75
C ALA A 377 19.67 -44.44 -44.08
N GLY A 378 18.38 -44.75 -43.84
CA GLY A 378 17.83 -46.09 -44.09
C GLY A 378 17.06 -46.77 -42.95
N THR A 379 15.73 -46.79 -43.09
CA THR A 379 14.79 -47.91 -42.90
C THR A 379 15.00 -49.01 -41.81
N ALA A 380 13.92 -49.20 -41.04
CA ALA A 380 13.26 -50.47 -40.68
C ALA A 380 13.76 -51.36 -39.52
N SER A 381 12.78 -51.67 -38.66
CA SER A 381 12.42 -52.99 -38.11
C SER A 381 13.12 -53.58 -36.88
N SER A 382 12.24 -54.09 -36.01
CA SER A 382 12.29 -55.35 -35.22
C SER A 382 13.18 -55.46 -33.97
N ASP A 383 12.46 -55.74 -32.87
CA ASP A 383 12.57 -56.95 -32.05
C ASP A 383 13.32 -56.97 -30.69
N ILE A 384 12.48 -57.21 -29.67
CA ILE A 384 12.51 -58.31 -28.67
C ILE A 384 13.56 -58.27 -27.53
N GLY A 385 13.03 -58.49 -26.31
CA GLY A 385 13.62 -59.39 -25.30
C GLY A 385 14.08 -58.71 -24.00
N GLU A 386 13.25 -58.68 -22.96
CA GLU A 386 13.28 -59.62 -21.82
C GLU A 386 14.55 -59.50 -20.95
N ALA A 387 14.47 -58.88 -19.76
CA ALA A 387 14.02 -59.44 -18.49
C ALA A 387 15.16 -60.09 -17.67
N GLY A 388 15.22 -59.76 -16.37
CA GLY A 388 15.72 -60.70 -15.37
C GLY A 388 16.69 -60.18 -14.31
N MET A 389 16.14 -60.12 -13.09
CA MET A 389 16.70 -60.72 -11.88
C MET A 389 17.71 -59.93 -11.01
N THR A 390 17.21 -59.49 -9.86
CA THR A 390 17.92 -59.33 -8.57
C THR A 390 18.44 -60.67 -8.04
N PRO A 391 19.42 -60.70 -7.11
CA PRO A 391 19.05 -61.00 -5.72
C PRO A 391 19.89 -60.31 -4.63
N SER A 392 19.43 -60.52 -3.40
CA SER A 392 19.73 -59.91 -2.10
C SER A 392 20.80 -60.63 -1.25
N ARG A 393 21.25 -59.96 -0.16
CA ARG A 393 21.73 -60.40 1.19
C ARG A 393 22.95 -59.55 1.62
N GLY A 394 23.18 -59.14 2.87
CA GLY A 394 22.57 -59.30 4.20
C GLY A 394 23.31 -58.32 5.15
N ALA A 395 22.60 -57.67 6.09
CA ALA A 395 22.73 -57.83 7.54
C ALA A 395 24.11 -57.48 8.15
N ASP A 396 24.16 -56.40 8.95
CA ASP A 396 24.59 -56.46 10.37
C ASP A 396 24.24 -55.15 11.10
N LEU A 397 23.61 -55.31 12.27
CA LEU A 397 23.27 -54.31 13.28
C LEU A 397 24.29 -54.45 14.42
N GLU A 398 24.89 -53.35 14.89
CA GLU A 398 24.95 -53.05 16.34
C GLU A 398 25.56 -51.68 16.70
N SER A 399 25.03 -51.15 17.82
CA SER A 399 25.51 -50.06 18.69
C SER A 399 25.03 -48.63 18.42
N VAL A 400 23.84 -48.39 19.00
CA VAL A 400 23.25 -47.14 19.45
C VAL A 400 24.18 -46.41 20.44
N LEU A 401 24.34 -45.09 20.27
CA LEU A 401 24.17 -44.04 21.29
C LEU A 401 24.61 -42.68 20.74
N LEU A 402 23.81 -41.64 21.06
CA LEU A 402 23.94 -40.20 20.76
C LEU A 402 23.09 -39.71 19.59
N THR A 403 21.89 -39.22 19.90
CA THR A 403 21.47 -37.84 19.61
C THR A 403 20.12 -37.60 20.27
N ASP A 404 20.07 -36.71 21.26
CA ASP A 404 18.83 -36.00 21.60
C ASP A 404 18.39 -35.25 20.35
N SER A 405 17.26 -35.68 19.78
CA SER A 405 16.65 -35.08 18.61
C SER A 405 16.24 -33.64 18.92
N ILE A 406 17.08 -32.68 18.51
CA ILE A 406 16.61 -31.34 18.16
C ILE A 406 15.78 -31.53 16.91
N VAL A 407 14.46 -31.63 17.06
CA VAL A 407 13.55 -31.55 15.92
C VAL A 407 13.66 -30.11 15.40
N PRO A 408 14.21 -29.87 14.19
CA PRO A 408 14.14 -28.54 13.60
C PRO A 408 12.67 -28.30 13.31
N LEU A 409 12.06 -27.30 13.96
CA LEU A 409 10.86 -26.72 13.39
C LEU A 409 11.27 -26.13 12.04
N GLU A 410 10.94 -26.83 10.96
CA GLU A 410 11.01 -26.30 9.61
C GLU A 410 10.21 -25.00 9.60
N VAL A 411 10.92 -23.89 9.45
CA VAL A 411 10.31 -22.60 9.22
C VAL A 411 9.89 -22.59 7.76
N GLU A 412 8.60 -22.81 7.51
CA GLU A 412 8.02 -22.69 6.17
C GLU A 412 8.44 -21.37 5.53
N VAL A 413 9.03 -21.47 4.34
CA VAL A 413 9.17 -20.35 3.41
C VAL A 413 7.75 -20.03 2.91
N PHE A 414 7.25 -18.82 3.20
CA PHE A 414 5.86 -18.46 2.93
C PHE A 414 5.56 -18.32 1.42
N ALA A 415 4.31 -18.63 1.09
CA ALA A 415 3.71 -18.62 -0.26
C ALA A 415 3.57 -17.22 -0.93
N ASP A 416 4.11 -16.15 -0.34
CA ASP A 416 4.08 -14.79 -0.94
C ASP A 416 5.40 -14.35 -1.59
N GLY A 417 6.46 -15.16 -1.50
CA GLY A 417 7.71 -14.95 -2.21
C GLY A 417 8.51 -13.71 -1.84
N THR A 418 8.28 -13.11 -0.66
CA THR A 418 8.86 -11.79 -0.32
C THR A 418 10.25 -11.79 0.33
N GLU A 419 10.89 -12.95 0.51
CA GLU A 419 12.28 -13.02 0.99
C GLU A 419 13.20 -13.58 -0.11
N ASN A 420 13.56 -12.72 -1.08
CA ASN A 420 14.75 -12.94 -1.89
C ASN A 420 15.97 -12.46 -1.08
N PRO A 421 16.98 -13.30 -0.78
CA PRO A 421 18.19 -12.89 -0.07
C PRO A 421 18.93 -11.70 -0.71
N GLU A 422 18.76 -11.51 -2.02
CA GLU A 422 19.34 -10.37 -2.77
C GLU A 422 18.67 -9.01 -2.46
N ASP A 423 17.53 -9.01 -1.76
CA ASP A 423 16.73 -7.81 -1.42
C ASP A 423 16.88 -7.35 0.04
N MET A 424 17.92 -7.80 0.77
CA MET A 424 18.18 -7.34 2.14
C MET A 424 18.46 -5.83 2.18
N GLY A 425 17.43 -5.07 2.55
CA GLY A 425 17.44 -3.61 2.58
C GLY A 425 18.47 -3.01 3.54
N ALA A 426 18.81 -1.74 3.31
CA ALA A 426 19.82 -1.03 4.09
C ALA A 426 19.47 -0.98 5.60
N VAL A 427 20.48 -1.16 6.45
CA VAL A 427 20.38 -0.97 7.91
C VAL A 427 21.06 0.33 8.33
N ARG A 428 20.53 0.96 9.39
CA ARG A 428 21.06 2.22 9.95
C ARG A 428 20.90 2.25 11.46
N TRP A 429 21.89 2.83 12.12
CA TRP A 429 21.80 3.23 13.53
C TRP A 429 21.36 4.67 13.63
N ILE A 430 20.22 4.92 14.26
CA ILE A 430 19.61 6.25 14.34
C ILE A 430 19.44 6.72 15.77
N ASN A 431 19.51 8.03 15.96
CA ASN A 431 19.00 8.71 17.15
C ASN A 431 17.64 9.38 16.85
N ARG A 432 17.11 10.17 17.79
CA ARG A 432 15.87 10.93 17.58
C ARG A 432 15.96 11.92 16.42
N GLU A 433 17.04 12.68 16.33
CA GLU A 433 17.21 13.71 15.31
C GLU A 433 17.20 13.11 13.90
N ASP A 434 17.79 11.93 13.75
CA ASP A 434 17.82 11.16 12.50
C ASP A 434 16.41 10.74 12.04
N MET A 435 15.44 10.58 12.96
CA MET A 435 14.05 10.23 12.58
C MET A 435 13.40 11.26 11.65
N ALA A 436 13.87 12.50 11.64
CA ALA A 436 13.39 13.53 10.71
C ALA A 436 13.74 13.24 9.25
N ARG A 437 14.71 12.35 8.98
CA ARG A 437 15.21 12.01 7.64
C ARG A 437 14.57 10.78 7.03
N TYR A 438 13.95 9.94 7.85
CA TYR A 438 13.45 8.63 7.43
C TYR A 438 11.94 8.56 7.58
N ALA A 439 11.28 7.93 6.60
CA ALA A 439 9.83 7.73 6.61
C ALA A 439 9.49 6.38 7.26
N PHE A 440 8.69 6.41 8.33
CA PHE A 440 8.27 5.25 9.10
C PHE A 440 6.75 5.02 8.99
N PRO A 441 6.29 3.76 8.95
CA PRO A 441 4.89 3.45 9.21
C PRO A 441 4.49 3.95 10.61
N ASN A 442 3.24 4.36 10.78
CA ASN A 442 2.74 4.95 12.03
C ASN A 442 3.04 4.12 13.27
N VAL A 443 3.01 2.80 13.16
CA VAL A 443 3.32 1.89 14.29
C VAL A 443 4.77 2.04 14.74
N PHE A 444 5.73 2.03 13.83
CA PHE A 444 7.15 2.16 14.17
C PHE A 444 7.53 3.58 14.57
N LEU A 445 6.89 4.59 13.97
CA LEU A 445 7.07 5.99 14.37
C LEU A 445 6.66 6.19 15.85
N LYS A 446 5.51 5.63 16.25
CA LYS A 446 5.05 5.68 17.64
C LYS A 446 5.98 4.93 18.60
N LEU A 447 6.42 3.72 18.22
CA LEU A 447 7.36 2.94 19.02
C LEU A 447 8.68 3.69 19.23
N LEU A 448 9.26 4.24 18.16
CA LEU A 448 10.53 4.98 18.26
C LEU A 448 10.39 6.26 19.10
N ASN A 449 9.31 7.04 18.90
CA ASN A 449 9.07 8.22 19.72
C ASN A 449 8.93 7.86 21.21
N SER A 450 8.10 6.87 21.54
CA SER A 450 7.92 6.40 22.92
C SER A 450 9.24 5.96 23.55
N TYR A 451 10.08 5.24 22.79
CA TYR A 451 11.41 4.84 23.27
C TYR A 451 12.29 6.06 23.58
N PHE A 452 12.45 6.97 22.63
CA PHE A 452 13.32 8.13 22.84
C PHE A 452 12.77 9.10 23.89
N ASP A 453 11.44 9.20 24.05
CA ASP A 453 10.82 10.08 25.06
C ASP A 453 11.21 9.61 26.47
N VAL A 454 11.19 8.30 26.69
CA VAL A 454 11.66 7.67 27.94
C VAL A 454 13.16 7.91 28.15
N GLN A 455 14.00 7.76 27.12
CA GLN A 455 15.45 7.97 27.23
C GLN A 455 15.83 9.42 27.58
N GLU A 456 15.05 10.39 27.11
CA GLU A 456 15.27 11.82 27.35
C GLU A 456 14.61 12.33 28.64
N GLY A 457 13.99 11.45 29.42
CA GLY A 457 13.30 11.82 30.67
C GLY A 457 12.01 12.64 30.46
N ARG A 458 11.49 12.67 29.24
CA ARG A 458 10.20 13.30 28.90
C ARG A 458 9.10 12.28 29.16
N LYS A 459 8.57 12.22 30.38
CA LYS A 459 7.39 11.39 30.67
C LYS A 459 6.13 12.04 30.06
N GLU A 460 5.26 11.17 29.53
CA GLU A 460 3.96 11.47 28.89
C GLU A 460 3.07 12.48 29.63
#